data_AF-A0A523Y6X7-F1
#
_entry.id   AF-A0A523Y6X7-F1
#
_cell.length_a   1.000
_cell.length_b   1.000
_cell.length_c   1.000
_cell.angle_alpha   90.00
_cell.angle_beta   90.00
_cell.angle_gamma   90.00
#
_symmetry.space_group_name_H-M   'P 1'
#
loop_
_entity.id
_entity.type
_entity.pdbx_description
1 polymer ?
#
loop_
_entity_poly.entity_id
_entity_poly.type
_entity_poly.pdbx_seq_one_letter_code
_entity_poly.pdbx_strand_id
1 'polypeptide(L)' 'MPRRNDIRKVLIIGSGPIIIGQACEFDYSGTQACKALREEGYEIVLVTSNPATI' A
#
# COMPACT_ATOMS: atom_id res chain seq x y z
N MET A 1 -16.27 3.84 10.23
CA MET A 1 -15.69 4.68 11.29
C MET A 1 -15.06 5.90 10.62
N PRO A 2 -15.13 7.09 11.24
CA PRO A 2 -14.49 8.28 10.70
C PRO A 2 -12.96 8.15 10.67
N ARG A 3 -12.29 9.00 9.87
CA ARG A 3 -10.83 9.12 9.79
C ARG A 3 -10.21 9.35 11.18
N ARG A 4 -9.05 8.73 11.44
CA ARG A 4 -8.23 8.98 12.64
C ARG A 4 -7.38 10.24 12.45
N ASN A 5 -7.46 11.15 13.41
CA ASN A 5 -6.74 12.44 13.38
C ASN A 5 -5.38 12.39 14.10
N ASP A 6 -5.12 11.33 14.85
CA ASP A 6 -3.86 11.09 15.54
C ASP A 6 -2.80 10.43 14.63
N ILE A 7 -3.22 9.84 13.51
CA ILE A 7 -2.35 9.27 12.49
C ILE A 7 -2.21 10.26 11.33
N ARG A 8 -0.97 10.57 10.95
CA ARG A 8 -0.67 11.45 9.80
C ARG A 8 0.10 10.76 8.68
N LYS A 9 0.92 9.77 9.04
CA LYS A 9 1.76 9.00 8.11
C LYS A 9 1.48 7.51 8.26
N VAL A 10 1.37 6.80 7.15
CA VAL A 10 1.15 5.35 7.08
C VAL A 10 2.28 4.70 6.29
N LEU A 11 2.89 3.66 6.87
CA LEU A 11 3.80 2.77 6.15
C LEU A 11 2.99 1.61 5.56
N ILE A 12 3.05 1.43 4.25
CA ILE A 12 2.51 0.28 3.53
C ILE A 12 3.68 -0.65 3.21
N ILE A 13 3.53 -1.93 3.52
CA ILE A 13 4.52 -2.98 3.21
C ILE A 13 3.98 -3.80 2.05
N GLY A 14 4.68 -3.76 0.92
CA GLY A 14 4.39 -4.59 -0.24
C GLY A 14 4.76 -6.06 -0.01
N SER A 15 4.21 -6.93 -0.84
CA SER A 15 4.40 -8.39 -0.75
C SER A 15 5.79 -8.86 -1.21
N GLY A 16 6.53 -8.02 -1.93
CA GLY A 16 7.81 -8.41 -2.53
C GLY A 16 7.64 -9.09 -3.90
N PRO A 17 8.61 -9.91 -4.35
CA PRO A 17 8.58 -10.54 -5.68
C PRO A 17 7.39 -11.49 -5.85
N ILE A 18 6.90 -11.55 -7.09
CA ILE A 18 5.83 -12.48 -7.48
C ILE A 18 6.32 -13.92 -7.35
N ILE A 19 5.53 -14.74 -6.64
CA ILE A 19 5.73 -16.19 -6.48
C ILE A 19 4.39 -16.92 -6.65
N ILE A 20 4.44 -18.25 -6.84
CA ILE A 20 3.22 -19.07 -6.88
C ILE A 20 2.50 -18.93 -5.53
N GLY A 21 1.23 -18.54 -5.57
CA GLY A 21 0.40 -18.29 -4.39
C GLY A 21 0.54 -16.89 -3.79
N GLN A 22 1.40 -16.02 -4.35
CA GLN A 22 1.49 -14.60 -3.99
C GLN A 22 1.93 -13.80 -5.22
N ALA A 23 0.95 -13.35 -6.01
CA ALA A 23 1.19 -12.71 -7.30
C ALA A 23 0.64 -11.28 -7.33
N CYS A 24 0.16 -10.85 -8.51
CA CYS A 24 -0.21 -9.48 -8.81
C CYS A 24 -1.42 -8.97 -8.01
N GLU A 25 -2.14 -9.83 -7.29
CA GLU A 25 -3.23 -9.43 -6.42
C GLU A 25 -2.78 -8.40 -5.38
N PHE A 26 -1.54 -8.49 -4.88
CA PHE A 26 -1.00 -7.55 -3.91
C PHE A 26 -0.58 -6.23 -4.55
N ASP A 27 -0.19 -6.26 -5.81
CA ASP A 27 0.12 -5.06 -6.62
C ASP A 27 -1.15 -4.23 -6.82
N TYR A 28 -2.25 -4.92 -7.13
CA TYR A 28 -3.56 -4.29 -7.24
C TYR A 28 -4.05 -3.75 -5.90
N SER A 29 -4.04 -4.58 -4.85
CA SER A 29 -4.53 -4.19 -3.52
C SER A 29 -3.71 -3.06 -2.89
N GLY A 30 -2.38 -3.10 -2.98
CA GLY A 30 -1.54 -2.05 -2.41
C GLY A 30 -1.64 -0.73 -3.18
N THR A 31 -1.84 -0.75 -4.50
CA THR A 31 -2.17 0.45 -5.28
C THR A 31 -3.50 1.06 -4.82
N GLN A 32 -4.53 0.23 -4.60
CA GLN A 32 -5.81 0.70 -4.07
C GLN A 32 -5.68 1.27 -2.66
N ALA A 33 -4.90 0.64 -1.78
CA ALA A 33 -4.61 1.15 -0.45
C ALA A 33 -3.91 2.51 -0.51
N CYS A 34 -2.91 2.66 -1.40
CA CYS A 34 -2.24 3.94 -1.63
C CYS A 34 -3.22 5.03 -2.07
N LYS A 35 -4.12 4.69 -3.02
CA LYS A 35 -5.12 5.64 -3.53
C LYS A 35 -6.09 6.07 -2.42
N ALA A 36 -6.68 5.12 -1.69
CA ALA A 36 -7.64 5.40 -0.65
C ALA A 36 -7.05 6.24 0.50
N LEU A 37 -5.84 5.90 0.96
CA LEU A 37 -5.18 6.66 2.03
C LEU A 37 -4.76 8.06 1.57
N ARG A 38 -4.41 8.24 0.29
CA ARG A 38 -4.07 9.55 -0.26
C ARG A 38 -5.31 10.43 -0.41
N GLU A 39 -6.43 9.87 -0.86
CA GLU A 39 -7.73 10.56 -0.92
C GLU A 39 -8.21 11.01 0.46
N GLU A 40 -7.97 10.18 1.48
CA GLU A 40 -8.22 10.52 2.88
C GLU A 40 -7.22 11.52 3.45
N GLY A 41 -6.15 11.89 2.73
CA GLY A 41 -5.18 12.92 3.16
C GLY A 41 -4.11 12.44 4.14
N TYR A 42 -3.73 11.16 4.08
CA TYR A 42 -2.54 10.64 4.79
C TYR A 42 -1.28 10.79 3.95
N GLU A 43 -0.14 11.02 4.62
CA GLU A 43 1.17 10.83 4.01
C GLU A 43 1.48 9.33 3.96
N ILE A 44 2.02 8.85 2.85
CA ILE A 44 2.24 7.42 2.61
C ILE A 44 3.72 7.18 2.35
N VAL A 45 4.28 6.19 3.05
CA VAL A 45 5.56 5.57 2.71
C VAL A 45 5.26 4.15 2.29
N LEU A 46 5.79 3.72 1.16
CA LEU A 46 5.64 2.35 0.66
C LEU A 46 7.02 1.72 0.57
N VAL A 47 7.12 0.46 0.99
CA VAL A 47 8.33 -0.35 0.79
C VAL A 47 7.97 -1.66 0.12
N THR A 48 8.65 -1.94 -0.98
CA THR A 48 8.61 -3.22 -1.68
C THR A 48 9.98 -3.49 -2.28
N SER A 49 10.40 -4.76 -2.32
CA SER A 49 11.63 -5.18 -3.00
C SER A 49 11.39 -5.60 -4.45
N ASN A 50 10.13 -5.67 -4.89
CA ASN A 50 9.80 -5.99 -6.27
C ASN A 50 9.75 -4.70 -7.11
N PRO A 51 10.67 -4.51 -8.06
CA PRO A 51 10.74 -3.29 -8.86
C PRO A 51 9.66 -3.24 -9.96
N ALA A 52 8.96 -4.35 -10.20
CA ALA A 52 7.86 -4.44 -11.16
C ALA A 52 6.49 -4.25 -10.50
N THR A 53 6.45 -3.94 -9.20
CA THR A 53 5.22 -3.64 -8.43
C THR A 53 5.32 -2.27 -7.72
N ILE A 54 4.21 -1.91 -7.09
CA ILE A 54 3.76 -0.64 -6.50
C ILE A 54 4.89 0.23 -5.96
#